data_AF-A0A7G2D2N4-F1
#
_entry.id   AF-A0A7G2D2N4-F1
#
_cell.length_a   1.000
_cell.length_b   1.000
_cell.length_c   1.000
_cell.angle_alpha   90.00
_cell.angle_beta   90.00
_cell.angle_gamma   90.00
#
_symmetry.space_group_name_H-M   'P 1'
#
loop_
_entity.id
_entity.type
_entity.pdbx_description
1 polymer ?
#
loop_
_entity_poly.entity_id
_entity_poly.type
_entity_poly.pdbx_seq_one_letter_code
_entity_poly.pdbx_strand_id
1 'polypeptide(L)'
;MSSDETPNVPAPRNSREAVREKAQKVHAQQSRARLMRRIIIGAVAIIAVGAIGTAVTLAVTSQTSKPQLSPSGMEADGVVVTDIASAAIAGTASATPEPEPTEAGATETPAPEPTAAGAVDVHVYVDYLSPDAGKFERANARLLAQWIEDGAATVSYHPVALLTASSNGTKYSLRSAAAAACVATHSPDQFYAFNHDLLDDQPDVGSDGMSDEELANLAGAVGVDDAKTVRSCIEDGDYVNWAKEATTRALKGPLPGSDDLVLTAAPMIVVNGEAYVGALDDPQELSTFVMSVASEAYYESTSPTPTPTATSAPAE
;
A
#
# COMPACT_ATOMS: atom_id res chain seq x y z
N MET A 1 85.07 -78.62 17.90
CA MET A 1 84.75 -78.15 16.54
C MET A 1 83.32 -78.55 16.23
N SER A 2 82.64 -77.71 15.45
CA SER A 2 81.26 -77.83 14.95
C SER A 2 80.14 -77.33 15.85
N SER A 3 79.98 -76.01 15.82
CA SER A 3 78.68 -75.38 15.66
C SER A 3 78.22 -75.58 14.21
N ASP A 4 77.00 -76.08 13.98
CA ASP A 4 75.97 -75.46 13.13
C ASP A 4 74.72 -76.36 13.10
N GLU A 5 73.62 -75.77 12.59
CA GLU A 5 72.40 -76.38 12.07
C GLU A 5 71.12 -76.01 12.84
N THR A 6 70.56 -74.87 12.44
CA THR A 6 69.17 -74.48 12.75
C THR A 6 68.29 -74.86 11.54
N PRO A 7 67.19 -75.62 11.69
CA PRO A 7 66.28 -75.87 10.57
C PRO A 7 65.41 -74.63 10.32
N ASN A 8 65.58 -74.03 9.14
CA ASN A 8 64.69 -73.03 8.58
C ASN A 8 63.36 -73.69 8.17
N VAL A 9 62.29 -73.47 8.94
CA VAL A 9 60.92 -73.89 8.56
C VAL A 9 60.26 -72.76 7.76
N PRO A 10 59.86 -72.97 6.49
CA PRO A 10 59.16 -71.95 5.73
C PRO A 10 57.70 -71.82 6.20
N ALA A 11 57.27 -70.60 6.55
CA ALA A 11 55.88 -70.30 6.83
C ALA A 11 54.99 -70.53 5.58
N PRO A 12 53.76 -71.05 5.72
CA PRO A 12 52.91 -71.37 4.57
C PRO A 12 52.47 -70.09 3.84
N ARG A 13 52.87 -69.97 2.56
CA ARG A 13 52.57 -68.81 1.67
C ARG A 13 51.08 -68.64 1.33
N ASN A 14 50.26 -69.68 1.53
CA ASN A 14 48.87 -69.73 1.06
C ASN A 14 47.87 -68.86 1.86
N SER A 15 48.15 -68.50 3.12
CA SER A 15 47.20 -67.73 3.94
C SER A 15 47.21 -66.23 3.63
N ARG A 16 48.37 -65.68 3.24
CA ARG A 16 48.51 -64.26 2.90
C ARG A 16 47.90 -63.90 1.54
N GLU A 17 47.92 -64.85 0.60
CA GLU A 17 47.32 -64.67 -0.73
C GLU A 17 45.79 -64.72 -0.66
N ALA A 18 45.22 -65.66 0.10
CA ALA A 18 43.77 -65.74 0.33
C ALA A 18 43.19 -64.52 1.06
N VAL A 19 43.95 -63.91 1.98
CA VAL A 19 43.57 -62.67 2.67
C VAL A 19 43.62 -61.47 1.72
N ARG A 20 44.64 -61.39 0.85
CA ARG A 20 44.74 -60.33 -0.17
C ARG A 20 43.63 -60.43 -1.23
N GLU A 21 43.27 -61.64 -1.64
CA GLU A 21 42.17 -61.86 -2.59
C GLU A 21 40.81 -61.49 -1.99
N LYS A 22 40.55 -61.87 -0.72
CA LYS A 22 39.33 -61.44 0.00
C LYS A 22 39.30 -59.93 0.21
N ALA A 23 40.42 -59.32 0.59
CA ALA A 23 40.52 -57.87 0.74
C ALA A 23 40.24 -57.15 -0.59
N GLN A 24 40.78 -57.63 -1.71
CA GLN A 24 40.51 -57.05 -3.03
C GLN A 24 39.04 -57.21 -3.45
N LYS A 25 38.42 -58.36 -3.19
CA LYS A 25 36.98 -58.59 -3.46
C LYS A 25 36.09 -57.67 -2.61
N VAL A 26 36.40 -57.49 -1.32
CA VAL A 26 35.67 -56.58 -0.43
C VAL A 26 35.87 -55.12 -0.86
N HIS A 27 37.08 -54.71 -1.22
CA HIS A 27 37.34 -53.36 -1.74
C HIS A 27 36.61 -53.09 -3.06
N ALA A 28 36.53 -54.08 -3.97
CA ALA A 28 35.78 -53.97 -5.21
C ALA A 28 34.26 -53.92 -4.99
N GLN A 29 33.73 -54.65 -4.02
CA GLN A 29 32.31 -54.57 -3.64
C GLN A 29 31.99 -53.24 -2.95
N GLN A 30 32.85 -52.76 -2.04
CA GLN A 30 32.66 -51.50 -1.34
C GLN A 30 32.80 -50.28 -2.27
N SER A 31 33.68 -50.32 -3.27
CA SER A 31 33.82 -49.21 -4.23
C SER A 31 32.60 -49.10 -5.14
N ARG A 32 32.06 -50.23 -5.63
CA ARG A 32 30.81 -50.28 -6.40
C ARG A 32 29.62 -49.80 -5.57
N ALA A 33 29.52 -50.21 -4.30
CA ALA A 33 28.47 -49.77 -3.39
C ALA A 33 28.55 -48.27 -3.07
N ARG A 34 29.77 -47.73 -2.87
CA ARG A 34 29.98 -46.28 -2.64
C ARG A 34 29.64 -45.46 -3.88
N LEU A 35 29.99 -45.94 -5.07
CA LEU A 35 29.64 -45.28 -6.33
C LEU A 35 28.12 -45.28 -6.54
N MET A 36 27.46 -46.43 -6.38
CA MET A 36 26.00 -46.56 -6.47
C MET A 36 25.28 -45.67 -5.45
N ARG A 37 25.75 -45.62 -4.19
CA ARG A 37 25.19 -44.74 -3.16
C ARG A 37 25.35 -43.26 -3.50
N ARG A 38 26.48 -42.84 -4.08
CA ARG A 38 26.68 -41.46 -4.55
C ARG A 38 25.78 -41.12 -5.73
N ILE A 39 25.57 -42.05 -6.67
CA ILE A 39 24.65 -41.87 -7.80
C ILE A 39 23.20 -41.76 -7.30
N ILE A 40 22.78 -42.60 -6.36
CA ILE A 40 21.42 -42.55 -5.78
C ILE A 40 21.21 -41.23 -5.03
N ILE A 41 22.16 -40.80 -4.19
CA ILE A 41 22.05 -39.52 -3.47
C ILE A 41 22.04 -38.33 -4.45
N GLY A 42 22.88 -38.37 -5.50
CA GLY A 42 22.87 -37.36 -6.55
C GLY A 42 21.55 -37.31 -7.33
N ALA A 43 20.98 -38.46 -7.67
CA ALA A 43 19.70 -38.56 -8.37
C ALA A 43 18.53 -38.07 -7.48
N VAL A 44 18.52 -38.42 -6.19
CA VAL A 44 17.52 -37.92 -5.23
C VAL A 44 17.65 -36.41 -5.03
N ALA A 45 18.87 -35.86 -4.96
CA ALA A 45 19.09 -34.42 -4.87
C ALA A 45 18.63 -33.67 -6.14
N ILE A 46 18.87 -34.22 -7.33
CA ILE A 46 18.38 -33.64 -8.59
C ILE A 46 16.85 -33.70 -8.67
N ILE A 47 16.23 -34.80 -8.24
CA ILE A 47 14.76 -34.92 -8.20
C ILE A 47 14.17 -33.95 -7.16
N ALA A 48 14.80 -33.79 -6.00
CA ALA A 48 14.34 -32.83 -4.98
C ALA A 48 14.48 -31.37 -5.45
N VAL A 49 15.61 -31.00 -6.06
CA VAL A 49 15.80 -29.65 -6.62
C VAL A 49 14.90 -29.41 -7.84
N GLY A 50 14.67 -30.42 -8.66
CA GLY A 50 13.72 -30.37 -9.78
C GLY A 50 12.26 -30.26 -9.31
N ALA A 51 11.87 -30.95 -8.24
CA ALA A 51 10.55 -30.85 -7.61
C ALA A 51 10.33 -29.48 -6.96
N ILE A 52 11.37 -28.91 -6.33
CA ILE A 52 11.33 -27.55 -5.78
C ILE A 52 11.28 -26.51 -6.93
N GLY A 53 12.07 -26.67 -7.99
CA GLY A 53 12.05 -25.79 -9.16
C GLY A 53 10.73 -25.83 -9.94
N THR A 54 10.10 -27.00 -10.06
CA THR A 54 8.76 -27.16 -10.67
C THR A 54 7.64 -26.64 -9.78
N ALA A 55 7.73 -26.82 -8.45
CA ALA A 55 6.79 -26.21 -7.51
C ALA A 55 6.88 -24.67 -7.50
N VAL A 56 8.10 -24.11 -7.59
CA VAL A 56 8.30 -22.65 -7.66
C VAL A 56 7.82 -22.07 -9.00
N THR A 57 8.03 -22.77 -10.13
CA THR A 57 7.51 -22.30 -11.44
C THR A 57 6.00 -22.45 -11.58
N LEU A 58 5.38 -23.47 -10.98
CA LEU A 58 3.92 -23.60 -10.91
C LEU A 58 3.27 -22.60 -9.92
N ALA A 59 3.95 -22.23 -8.84
CA ALA A 59 3.49 -21.18 -7.92
C ALA A 59 3.58 -19.77 -8.54
N VAL A 60 4.56 -19.51 -9.41
CA VAL A 60 4.69 -18.22 -10.10
C VAL A 60 3.75 -18.11 -11.30
N THR A 61 3.47 -19.20 -12.03
CA THR A 61 2.57 -19.18 -13.20
C THR A 61 1.08 -19.23 -12.84
N SER A 62 0.74 -19.62 -11.61
CA SER A 62 -0.65 -19.55 -11.11
C SER A 62 -1.08 -18.13 -10.71
N GLN A 63 -0.15 -17.20 -10.52
CA GLN A 63 -0.46 -15.77 -10.31
C GLN A 63 -0.58 -14.97 -11.61
N THR A 64 -0.08 -15.48 -12.74
CA THR A 64 -0.08 -14.73 -14.02
C THR A 64 -1.36 -14.92 -14.86
N SER A 65 -2.40 -15.55 -14.32
CA SER A 65 -3.57 -15.97 -15.10
C SER A 65 -4.93 -15.46 -14.60
N LYS A 66 -4.99 -14.73 -13.48
CA LYS A 66 -6.22 -13.99 -13.12
C LYS A 66 -6.18 -12.63 -13.83
N PRO A 67 -7.25 -12.20 -14.52
CA PRO A 67 -7.37 -10.83 -14.99
C PRO A 67 -7.13 -9.90 -13.80
N GLN A 68 -6.24 -8.93 -13.96
CA GLN A 68 -6.00 -7.94 -12.94
C GLN A 68 -7.24 -7.05 -12.85
N LEU A 69 -7.97 -7.16 -11.74
CA LEU A 69 -9.10 -6.31 -11.47
C LEU A 69 -8.59 -4.91 -11.17
N SER A 70 -9.13 -3.92 -11.88
CA SER A 70 -8.98 -2.51 -11.54
C SER A 70 -10.30 -2.05 -10.91
N PRO A 71 -10.27 -1.35 -9.77
CA PRO A 71 -11.47 -0.81 -9.17
C PRO A 71 -12.11 0.21 -10.11
N SER A 72 -13.44 0.22 -10.18
CA SER A 72 -14.18 1.25 -10.90
C SER A 72 -14.49 2.44 -9.99
N GLY A 73 -14.70 3.62 -10.56
CA GLY A 73 -15.04 4.82 -9.78
C GLY A 73 -13.85 5.47 -9.06
N MET A 74 -12.62 5.13 -9.47
CA MET A 74 -11.40 5.77 -8.97
C MET A 74 -10.76 6.64 -10.06
N GLU A 75 -10.23 7.78 -9.65
CA GLU A 75 -9.46 8.69 -10.50
C GLU A 75 -8.00 8.70 -10.04
N ALA A 76 -7.10 8.26 -10.93
CA ALA A 76 -5.67 8.16 -10.66
C ALA A 76 -5.31 7.42 -9.36
N ASP A 77 -5.98 6.28 -9.11
CA ASP A 77 -5.90 5.45 -7.89
C ASP A 77 -6.48 6.08 -6.61
N GLY A 78 -7.11 7.25 -6.74
CA GLY A 78 -7.84 7.93 -5.68
C GLY A 78 -9.34 7.64 -5.75
N VAL A 79 -9.95 7.45 -4.58
CA VAL A 79 -11.40 7.43 -4.41
C VAL A 79 -11.87 8.85 -4.16
N VAL A 80 -12.53 9.44 -5.15
CA VAL A 80 -13.14 10.76 -5.04
C VAL A 80 -14.40 10.63 -4.17
N VAL A 81 -14.43 11.33 -3.04
CA VAL A 81 -15.57 11.33 -2.14
C VAL A 81 -16.63 12.27 -2.71
N THR A 82 -17.71 11.70 -3.22
CA THR A 82 -18.79 12.44 -3.90
C THR A 82 -20.02 12.64 -3.02
N ASP A 83 -20.23 11.75 -2.05
CA ASP A 83 -21.31 11.81 -1.07
C ASP A 83 -20.81 11.32 0.29
N ILE A 84 -21.35 11.92 1.36
CA ILE A 84 -21.09 11.50 2.74
C ILE A 84 -22.38 10.93 3.31
N ALA A 85 -22.46 9.61 3.43
CA ALA A 85 -23.58 8.98 4.11
C ALA A 85 -23.68 9.51 5.55
N SER A 86 -24.81 10.16 5.87
CA SER A 86 -25.01 11.02 7.06
C SER A 86 -24.89 10.34 8.43
N ALA A 87 -24.55 9.05 8.48
CA ALA A 87 -24.40 8.27 9.71
C ALA A 87 -22.96 8.24 10.27
N ALA A 88 -21.96 8.74 9.52
CA ALA A 88 -20.55 8.37 9.75
C ALA A 88 -19.81 9.13 10.86
N ILE A 89 -20.26 10.32 11.29
CA ILE A 89 -19.48 11.16 12.23
C ILE A 89 -20.28 11.57 13.46
N ALA A 90 -20.77 10.61 14.25
CA ALA A 90 -21.35 10.90 15.55
C ALA A 90 -20.26 11.34 16.57
N GLY A 91 -19.93 12.63 16.59
CA GLY A 91 -19.05 13.25 17.59
C GLY A 91 -19.49 14.68 17.90
N THR A 92 -19.62 14.99 19.19
CA THR A 92 -20.17 16.25 19.71
C THR A 92 -19.50 17.48 19.10
N ALA A 93 -20.32 18.37 18.54
CA ALA A 93 -19.93 19.68 18.08
C ALA A 93 -19.12 20.44 19.16
N SER A 94 -17.90 20.83 18.83
CA SER A 94 -17.28 21.98 19.48
C SER A 94 -17.82 23.20 18.74
N ALA A 95 -18.72 23.93 19.39
CA ALA A 95 -19.33 25.12 18.82
C ALA A 95 -18.25 26.16 18.49
N THR A 96 -18.17 26.56 17.22
CA THR A 96 -17.60 27.85 16.82
C THR A 96 -18.36 28.95 17.57
N PRO A 97 -17.70 29.92 18.22
CA PRO A 97 -18.41 31.03 18.81
C PRO A 97 -19.04 31.86 17.70
N GLU A 98 -20.38 31.90 17.67
CA GLU A 98 -21.14 32.85 16.88
C GLU A 98 -20.76 34.28 17.33
N PRO A 99 -20.35 35.18 16.43
CA PRO A 99 -20.15 36.58 16.82
C PRO A 99 -21.49 37.21 17.19
N GLU A 100 -21.58 37.78 18.39
CA GLU A 100 -22.78 38.53 18.80
C GLU A 100 -23.06 39.68 17.80
N PRO A 101 -24.34 39.89 17.41
CA PRO A 101 -24.70 40.94 16.49
C PRO A 101 -24.50 42.30 17.18
N THR A 102 -23.48 43.04 16.74
CA THR A 102 -23.34 44.46 17.08
C THR A 102 -24.24 45.26 16.14
N GLU A 103 -25.33 45.82 16.67
CA GLU A 103 -26.10 46.86 15.98
C GLU A 103 -25.22 48.11 15.80
N ALA A 104 -24.61 48.23 14.62
CA ALA A 104 -24.09 49.49 14.12
C ALA A 104 -24.43 49.57 12.64
N GLY A 105 -25.38 50.46 12.31
CA GLY A 105 -25.75 50.75 10.94
C GLY A 105 -24.53 51.20 10.13
N ALA A 106 -24.17 50.40 9.12
CA ALA A 106 -23.21 50.75 8.11
C ALA A 106 -23.82 50.39 6.75
N THR A 107 -23.89 51.41 5.90
CA THR A 107 -24.26 51.37 4.48
C THR A 107 -23.74 50.12 3.77
N GLU A 108 -24.66 49.39 3.13
CA GLU A 108 -24.39 48.30 2.21
C GLU A 108 -23.43 48.77 1.10
N THR A 109 -22.16 48.45 1.28
CA THR A 109 -21.22 48.33 0.16
C THR A 109 -21.57 46.99 -0.50
N PRO A 110 -21.77 46.90 -1.82
CA PRO A 110 -22.01 45.61 -2.44
C PRO A 110 -20.83 44.70 -2.08
N ALA A 111 -21.12 43.61 -1.38
CA ALA A 111 -20.16 42.53 -1.21
C ALA A 111 -19.71 42.14 -2.62
N PRO A 112 -18.40 42.05 -2.90
CA PRO A 112 -17.97 41.50 -4.17
C PRO A 112 -18.60 40.12 -4.31
N GLU A 113 -19.31 39.87 -5.42
CA GLU A 113 -19.74 38.52 -5.73
C GLU A 113 -18.51 37.61 -5.67
N PRO A 114 -18.58 36.44 -5.02
CA PRO A 114 -17.48 35.50 -5.06
C PRO A 114 -17.30 35.08 -6.51
N THR A 115 -16.31 35.67 -7.17
CA THR A 115 -15.71 35.09 -8.38
C THR A 115 -15.22 33.72 -7.96
N ALA A 116 -15.96 32.68 -8.36
CA ALA A 116 -15.72 31.30 -7.96
C ALA A 116 -14.29 30.90 -8.37
N ALA A 117 -13.37 30.93 -7.42
CA ALA A 117 -12.23 30.03 -7.46
C ALA A 117 -12.83 28.61 -7.48
N GLY A 118 -12.34 27.74 -8.36
CA GLY A 118 -12.80 26.35 -8.41
C GLY A 118 -12.63 25.66 -7.05
N ALA A 119 -13.38 24.58 -6.81
CA ALA A 119 -13.20 23.77 -5.61
C ALA A 119 -11.73 23.34 -5.47
N VAL A 120 -11.19 23.40 -4.26
CA VAL A 120 -9.80 23.01 -3.98
C VAL A 120 -9.65 21.51 -4.19
N ASP A 121 -8.63 21.08 -4.92
CA ASP A 121 -8.33 19.66 -5.10
C ASP A 121 -7.43 19.17 -3.95
N VAL A 122 -7.91 18.19 -3.19
CA VAL A 122 -7.23 17.64 -2.01
C VAL A 122 -7.05 16.14 -2.20
N HIS A 123 -5.80 15.69 -2.27
CA HIS A 123 -5.46 14.28 -2.26
C HIS A 123 -4.87 13.86 -0.92
N VAL A 124 -5.38 12.78 -0.35
CA VAL A 124 -4.92 12.22 0.93
C VAL A 124 -4.42 10.80 0.70
N TYR A 125 -3.11 10.59 0.72
CA TYR A 125 -2.50 9.26 0.62
C TYR A 125 -2.47 8.61 1.98
N VAL A 126 -3.13 7.46 2.13
CA VAL A 126 -3.34 6.82 3.44
C VAL A 126 -2.85 5.38 3.45
N ASP A 127 -2.12 5.01 4.50
CA ASP A 127 -1.84 3.62 4.85
C ASP A 127 -2.58 3.33 6.15
N TYR A 128 -3.49 2.36 6.12
CA TYR A 128 -4.37 2.06 7.25
C TYR A 128 -3.67 1.46 8.47
N LEU A 129 -2.37 1.14 8.41
CA LEU A 129 -1.55 0.79 9.58
C LEU A 129 -0.72 1.97 10.11
N SER A 130 -0.66 3.09 9.38
CA SER A 130 0.13 4.24 9.80
C SER A 130 -0.54 4.98 10.96
N PRO A 131 0.11 5.09 12.14
CA PRO A 131 -0.45 5.85 13.27
C PRO A 131 -0.66 7.33 12.95
N ASP A 132 0.20 7.90 12.12
CA ASP A 132 0.07 9.30 11.68
C ASP A 132 -1.17 9.48 10.81
N ALA A 133 -1.57 8.46 10.04
CA ALA A 133 -2.74 8.54 9.17
C ALA A 133 -4.02 8.54 10.01
N GLY A 134 -4.09 7.67 11.02
CA GLY A 134 -5.19 7.70 11.99
C GLY A 134 -5.20 8.98 12.83
N LYS A 135 -4.03 9.51 13.19
CA LYS A 135 -3.92 10.81 13.87
C LYS A 135 -4.54 11.92 13.03
N PHE A 136 -4.18 12.00 11.75
CA PHE A 136 -4.73 12.98 10.82
C PHE A 136 -6.23 12.82 10.64
N GLU A 137 -6.71 11.60 10.41
CA GLU A 137 -8.13 11.32 10.20
C GLU A 137 -8.97 11.74 11.42
N ARG A 138 -8.59 11.32 12.63
CA ARG A 138 -9.32 11.67 13.86
C ARG A 138 -9.44 13.18 14.10
N ALA A 139 -8.42 13.94 13.69
CA ALA A 139 -8.42 15.39 13.84
C ALA A 139 -9.22 16.10 12.73
N ASN A 140 -9.10 15.64 11.48
CA ASN A 140 -9.50 16.42 10.31
C ASN A 140 -10.72 15.86 9.55
N ALA A 141 -11.17 14.63 9.81
CA ALA A 141 -12.29 14.02 9.08
C ALA A 141 -13.52 14.94 9.02
N ARG A 142 -13.96 15.48 10.16
CA ARG A 142 -15.11 16.40 10.19
C ARG A 142 -14.91 17.68 9.36
N LEU A 143 -13.69 18.21 9.33
CA LEU A 143 -13.37 19.40 8.53
C LEU A 143 -13.41 19.07 7.03
N LEU A 144 -12.79 17.96 6.63
CA LEU A 144 -12.81 17.50 5.24
C LEU A 144 -14.24 17.20 4.78
N ALA A 145 -15.04 16.55 5.64
CA ALA A 145 -16.44 16.27 5.38
C ALA A 145 -17.24 17.56 5.10
N GLN A 146 -17.07 18.58 5.96
CA GLN A 146 -17.70 19.89 5.76
C GLN A 146 -17.29 20.53 4.43
N TRP A 147 -16.01 20.47 4.06
CA TRP A 147 -15.54 21.04 2.79
C TRP A 147 -16.09 20.32 1.55
N ILE A 148 -16.29 19.01 1.63
CA ILE A 148 -16.93 18.22 0.58
C ILE A 148 -18.41 18.62 0.46
N GLU A 149 -19.14 18.67 1.58
CA GLU A 149 -20.57 19.02 1.62
C GLU A 149 -20.83 20.46 1.12
N ASP A 150 -19.96 21.39 1.47
CA ASP A 150 -20.04 22.79 1.01
C ASP A 150 -19.61 22.96 -0.46
N GLY A 151 -19.05 21.91 -1.08
CA GLY A 151 -18.43 22.00 -2.41
C GLY A 151 -17.17 22.87 -2.45
N ALA A 152 -16.57 23.15 -1.29
CA ALA A 152 -15.35 23.94 -1.16
C ALA A 152 -14.10 23.16 -1.59
N ALA A 153 -14.12 21.83 -1.43
CA ALA A 153 -13.03 20.95 -1.85
C ALA A 153 -13.54 19.67 -2.53
N THR A 154 -12.79 19.20 -3.52
CA THR A 154 -12.86 17.82 -4.00
C THR A 154 -11.81 17.01 -3.25
N VAL A 155 -12.24 16.04 -2.44
CA VAL A 155 -11.31 15.24 -1.64
C VAL A 155 -11.21 13.83 -2.22
N SER A 156 -9.98 13.41 -2.53
CA SER A 156 -9.66 12.07 -2.99
C SER A 156 -8.78 11.35 -1.98
N TYR A 157 -9.21 10.20 -1.49
CA TYR A 157 -8.36 9.33 -0.67
C TYR A 157 -7.64 8.31 -1.55
N HIS A 158 -6.34 8.14 -1.36
CA HIS A 158 -5.48 7.24 -2.12
C HIS A 158 -4.95 6.14 -1.19
N PRO A 159 -5.63 4.97 -1.12
CA PRO A 159 -5.16 3.84 -0.33
C PRO A 159 -3.81 3.31 -0.82
N VAL A 160 -2.82 3.31 0.06
CA VAL A 160 -1.45 2.82 -0.19
C VAL A 160 -1.01 1.86 0.91
N ALA A 161 0.06 1.10 0.66
CA ALA A 161 0.49 0.01 1.53
C ALA A 161 2.00 0.06 1.85
N LEU A 162 2.48 1.20 2.35
CA LEU A 162 3.86 1.43 2.78
C LEU A 162 4.30 0.52 3.94
N LEU A 163 3.39 0.20 4.87
CA LEU A 163 3.63 -0.58 6.08
C LEU A 163 3.27 -2.07 5.92
N THR A 164 3.20 -2.56 4.68
CA THR A 164 2.89 -3.98 4.37
C THR A 164 3.72 -4.98 5.19
N ALA A 165 5.00 -4.68 5.46
CA ALA A 165 5.87 -5.58 6.22
C ALA A 165 5.73 -5.47 7.76
N SER A 166 4.95 -4.52 8.26
CA SER A 166 4.87 -4.13 9.67
C SER A 166 3.69 -4.78 10.42
N SER A 167 3.16 -5.90 9.92
CA SER A 167 1.97 -6.57 10.47
C SER A 167 2.17 -8.09 10.63
N ASN A 168 3.23 -8.50 11.33
CA ASN A 168 3.54 -9.92 11.64
C ASN A 168 3.41 -10.92 10.45
N GLY A 169 3.62 -10.45 9.23
CA GLY A 169 3.49 -11.25 8.00
C GLY A 169 2.08 -11.35 7.40
N THR A 170 1.05 -10.80 8.04
CA THR A 170 -0.34 -10.78 7.55
C THR A 170 -0.58 -9.75 6.44
N LYS A 171 0.30 -8.76 6.31
CA LYS A 171 0.24 -7.71 5.28
C LYS A 171 -1.01 -6.83 5.40
N TYR A 172 -1.38 -6.47 6.63
CA TYR A 172 -2.58 -5.69 6.94
C TYR A 172 -2.76 -4.47 6.03
N SER A 173 -1.77 -3.57 5.92
CA SER A 173 -1.86 -2.37 5.05
C SER A 173 -2.27 -2.66 3.60
N LEU A 174 -1.78 -3.78 3.05
CA LEU A 174 -2.10 -4.16 1.68
C LEU A 174 -3.53 -4.71 1.55
N ARG A 175 -3.96 -5.50 2.53
CA ARG A 175 -5.32 -6.09 2.57
C ARG A 175 -6.37 -5.02 2.83
N SER A 176 -6.11 -4.09 3.75
CA SER A 176 -7.02 -2.96 4.04
C SER A 176 -7.11 -1.96 2.88
N ALA A 177 -6.00 -1.66 2.19
CA ALA A 177 -6.04 -0.86 0.96
C ALA A 177 -6.88 -1.52 -0.14
N ALA A 178 -6.76 -2.85 -0.30
CA ALA A 178 -7.61 -3.61 -1.21
C ALA A 178 -9.09 -3.62 -0.78
N ALA A 179 -9.36 -3.74 0.53
CA ALA A 179 -10.71 -3.71 1.06
C ALA A 179 -11.39 -2.35 0.85
N ALA A 180 -10.65 -1.26 1.03
CA ALA A 180 -11.12 0.09 0.73
C ALA A 180 -11.50 0.23 -0.75
N ALA A 181 -10.74 -0.39 -1.66
CA ALA A 181 -11.09 -0.44 -3.08
C ALA A 181 -12.33 -1.28 -3.39
N CYS A 182 -12.57 -2.37 -2.65
CA CYS A 182 -13.82 -3.13 -2.75
C CYS A 182 -15.03 -2.28 -2.36
N VAL A 183 -14.95 -1.54 -1.25
CA VAL A 183 -16.03 -0.65 -0.81
C VAL A 183 -16.24 0.47 -1.82
N ALA A 184 -15.18 1.14 -2.27
CA ALA A 184 -15.28 2.19 -3.28
C ALA A 184 -15.92 1.70 -4.60
N THR A 185 -15.60 0.47 -5.03
CA THR A 185 -16.12 -0.10 -6.28
C THR A 185 -17.60 -0.44 -6.20
N HIS A 186 -18.04 -0.99 -5.07
CA HIS A 186 -19.38 -1.60 -4.95
C HIS A 186 -20.35 -0.79 -4.08
N SER A 187 -19.86 0.18 -3.32
CA SER A 187 -20.60 0.97 -2.32
C SER A 187 -19.88 2.32 -2.09
N PRO A 188 -19.69 3.14 -3.15
CA PRO A 188 -18.88 4.36 -3.08
C PRO A 188 -19.36 5.36 -2.02
N ASP A 189 -20.66 5.47 -1.81
CA ASP A 189 -21.26 6.39 -0.82
C ASP A 189 -20.92 6.01 0.63
N GLN A 190 -20.52 4.75 0.87
CA GLN A 190 -20.08 4.25 2.19
C GLN A 190 -18.55 4.23 2.34
N PHE A 191 -17.80 4.55 1.27
CA PHE A 191 -16.34 4.54 1.32
C PHE A 191 -15.81 5.48 2.39
N TYR A 192 -16.34 6.69 2.51
CA TYR A 192 -15.85 7.67 3.47
C TYR A 192 -15.97 7.17 4.92
N ALA A 193 -17.11 6.58 5.26
CA ALA A 193 -17.34 5.97 6.57
C ALA A 193 -16.41 4.78 6.83
N PHE A 194 -16.25 3.88 5.84
CA PHE A 194 -15.34 2.75 5.96
C PHE A 194 -13.88 3.16 6.11
N ASN A 195 -13.45 4.16 5.34
CA ASN A 195 -12.11 4.75 5.43
C ASN A 195 -11.88 5.36 6.82
N HIS A 196 -12.87 6.09 7.34
CA HIS A 196 -12.83 6.66 8.68
C HIS A 196 -12.64 5.57 9.74
N ASP A 197 -13.48 4.53 9.72
CA ASP A 197 -13.43 3.46 10.72
C ASP A 197 -12.09 2.70 10.70
N LEU A 198 -11.52 2.44 9.51
CA LEU A 198 -10.19 1.82 9.38
C LEU A 198 -9.06 2.64 10.01
N LEU A 199 -9.21 3.96 10.05
CA LEU A 199 -8.20 4.92 10.54
C LEU A 199 -8.47 5.36 11.99
N ASP A 200 -9.72 5.29 12.46
CA ASP A 200 -10.08 5.53 13.86
C ASP A 200 -9.72 4.33 14.73
N ASP A 201 -10.15 3.12 14.35
CA ASP A 201 -9.92 1.85 15.06
C ASP A 201 -8.74 1.06 14.47
N GLN A 202 -7.56 1.67 14.47
CA GLN A 202 -6.37 1.05 13.90
C GLN A 202 -5.82 -0.07 14.79
N PRO A 203 -5.38 -1.20 14.20
CA PRO A 203 -4.59 -2.17 14.94
C PRO A 203 -3.20 -1.61 15.28
N ASP A 204 -2.60 -2.11 16.36
CA ASP A 204 -1.23 -1.77 16.73
C ASP A 204 -0.24 -2.18 15.64
N VAL A 205 0.75 -1.31 15.37
CA VAL A 205 1.89 -1.65 14.50
C VAL A 205 2.62 -2.87 15.06
N GLY A 206 2.88 -3.86 14.21
CA GLY A 206 3.50 -5.13 14.59
C GLY A 206 2.52 -6.21 15.04
N SER A 207 1.24 -5.88 15.21
CA SER A 207 0.18 -6.88 15.40
C SER A 207 -0.20 -7.58 14.08
N ASP A 208 -1.06 -8.59 14.16
CA ASP A 208 -1.63 -9.25 12.99
C ASP A 208 -2.57 -8.33 12.18
N GLY A 209 -3.08 -7.26 12.79
CA GLY A 209 -4.17 -6.46 12.22
C GLY A 209 -5.49 -7.22 12.12
N MET A 210 -6.51 -6.60 11.52
CA MET A 210 -7.79 -7.26 11.26
C MET A 210 -7.63 -8.34 10.20
N SER A 211 -8.32 -9.47 10.38
CA SER A 211 -8.54 -10.50 9.37
C SER A 211 -9.40 -9.98 8.20
N ASP A 212 -9.44 -10.71 7.08
CA ASP A 212 -10.28 -10.33 5.94
C ASP A 212 -11.77 -10.41 6.30
N GLU A 213 -12.15 -11.37 7.16
CA GLU A 213 -13.51 -11.46 7.69
C GLU A 213 -13.89 -10.29 8.59
N GLU A 214 -12.94 -9.77 9.38
CA GLU A 214 -13.13 -8.57 10.21
C GLU A 214 -13.23 -7.31 9.35
N LEU A 215 -12.39 -7.16 8.33
CA LEU A 215 -12.51 -6.07 7.34
C LEU A 215 -13.87 -6.10 6.63
N ALA A 216 -14.34 -7.29 6.24
CA ALA A 216 -15.66 -7.45 5.62
C ALA A 216 -16.81 -7.17 6.60
N ASN A 217 -16.64 -7.52 7.89
CA ASN A 217 -17.60 -7.16 8.93
C ASN A 217 -17.68 -5.65 9.14
N LEU A 218 -16.53 -4.97 9.13
CA LEU A 218 -16.46 -3.51 9.26
C LEU A 218 -17.17 -2.82 8.09
N ALA A 219 -16.95 -3.29 6.85
CA ALA A 219 -17.68 -2.81 5.69
C ALA A 219 -19.20 -3.03 5.83
N GLY A 220 -19.61 -4.20 6.34
CA GLY A 220 -21.02 -4.47 6.64
C GLY A 220 -21.62 -3.53 7.70
N ALA A 221 -20.82 -3.11 8.69
CA ALA A 221 -21.26 -2.25 9.79
C ALA A 221 -21.57 -0.82 9.32
N VAL A 222 -20.87 -0.31 8.29
CA VAL A 222 -21.14 1.00 7.69
C VAL A 222 -22.30 0.99 6.69
N GLY A 223 -22.96 -0.16 6.50
CA GLY A 223 -24.21 -0.26 5.72
C GLY A 223 -24.04 -0.29 4.21
N VAL A 224 -22.97 -0.91 3.71
CA VAL A 224 -22.73 -1.08 2.26
C VAL A 224 -23.93 -1.68 1.49
N ASP A 225 -24.21 -1.15 0.30
CA ASP A 225 -25.38 -1.49 -0.51
C ASP A 225 -25.43 -2.97 -0.96
N ASP A 226 -24.29 -3.52 -1.40
CA ASP A 226 -24.15 -4.92 -1.79
C ASP A 226 -23.20 -5.67 -0.86
N ALA A 227 -23.63 -5.82 0.39
CA ALA A 227 -22.84 -6.44 1.45
C ALA A 227 -22.27 -7.82 1.11
N LYS A 228 -22.94 -8.60 0.26
CA LYS A 228 -22.44 -9.93 -0.16
C LYS A 228 -21.29 -9.79 -1.15
N THR A 229 -21.44 -8.95 -2.16
CA THR A 229 -20.39 -8.71 -3.15
C THR A 229 -19.19 -8.03 -2.52
N VAL A 230 -19.42 -7.01 -1.67
CA VAL A 230 -18.34 -6.35 -0.91
C VAL A 230 -17.58 -7.35 -0.05
N ARG A 231 -18.29 -8.18 0.72
CA ARG A 231 -17.65 -9.22 1.55
C ARG A 231 -16.82 -10.19 0.73
N SER A 232 -17.35 -10.72 -0.38
CA SER A 232 -16.59 -11.63 -1.25
C SER A 232 -15.35 -10.96 -1.81
N CYS A 233 -15.47 -9.72 -2.30
CA CYS A 233 -14.34 -8.95 -2.84
C CYS A 233 -13.20 -8.79 -1.83
N ILE A 234 -13.55 -8.50 -0.56
CA ILE A 234 -12.60 -8.35 0.54
C ILE A 234 -11.94 -9.70 0.87
N GLU A 235 -12.74 -10.74 1.11
CA GLU A 235 -12.25 -12.07 1.51
C GLU A 235 -11.44 -12.77 0.43
N ASP A 236 -11.77 -12.54 -0.84
CA ASP A 236 -11.04 -13.08 -2.00
C ASP A 236 -9.77 -12.26 -2.33
N GLY A 237 -9.62 -11.07 -1.72
CA GLY A 237 -8.48 -10.19 -1.91
C GLY A 237 -8.39 -9.61 -3.33
N ASP A 238 -9.54 -9.31 -3.95
CA ASP A 238 -9.67 -9.02 -5.37
C ASP A 238 -8.77 -7.85 -5.85
N TYR A 239 -8.58 -6.83 -5.00
CA TYR A 239 -7.79 -5.64 -5.32
C TYR A 239 -6.40 -5.60 -4.69
N VAL A 240 -5.89 -6.70 -4.12
CA VAL A 240 -4.54 -6.76 -3.50
C VAL A 240 -3.43 -6.41 -4.50
N ASN A 241 -3.53 -6.90 -5.74
CA ASN A 241 -2.56 -6.57 -6.78
C ASN A 241 -2.67 -5.10 -7.21
N TRP A 242 -3.88 -4.56 -7.33
CA TRP A 242 -4.09 -3.14 -7.61
C TRP A 242 -3.47 -2.28 -6.52
N ALA A 243 -3.72 -2.56 -5.23
CA ALA A 243 -3.21 -1.77 -4.12
C ALA A 243 -1.67 -1.73 -4.09
N LYS A 244 -1.02 -2.85 -4.42
CA LYS A 244 0.44 -2.93 -4.57
C LYS A 244 0.95 -2.03 -5.69
N GLU A 245 0.26 -2.02 -6.83
CA GLU A 245 0.66 -1.21 -7.98
C GLU A 245 0.36 0.27 -7.80
N ALA A 246 -0.78 0.62 -7.20
CA ALA A 246 -1.13 1.98 -6.81
C ALA A 246 -0.04 2.55 -5.88
N THR A 247 0.35 1.80 -4.85
CA THR A 247 1.48 2.15 -3.97
C THR A 247 2.78 2.34 -4.77
N THR A 248 3.05 1.46 -5.74
CA THR A 248 4.25 1.56 -6.59
C THR A 248 4.23 2.79 -7.50
N ARG A 249 3.07 3.17 -8.02
CA ARG A 249 2.90 4.39 -8.83
C ARG A 249 3.08 5.63 -7.96
N ALA A 250 2.46 5.69 -6.80
CA ALA A 250 2.61 6.80 -5.85
C ALA A 250 4.08 7.02 -5.43
N LEU A 251 4.83 5.95 -5.17
CA LEU A 251 6.26 6.02 -4.83
C LEU A 251 7.18 6.46 -5.99
N LYS A 252 6.71 6.35 -7.24
CA LYS A 252 7.43 6.82 -8.43
C LYS A 252 7.05 8.25 -8.81
N GLY A 253 5.81 8.62 -8.55
CA GLY A 253 5.18 9.87 -8.97
C GLY A 253 5.17 10.07 -10.49
N PRO A 254 4.85 11.30 -10.94
CA PRO A 254 4.33 12.38 -10.10
C PRO A 254 2.98 12.01 -9.46
N LEU A 255 2.72 12.52 -8.26
CA LEU A 255 1.44 12.33 -7.58
C LEU A 255 0.34 13.13 -8.30
N PRO A 256 -0.89 12.59 -8.41
CA PRO A 256 -2.08 13.35 -8.77
C PRO A 256 -2.10 14.77 -8.20
N GLY A 257 -2.46 15.73 -9.04
CA GLY A 257 -2.49 17.15 -8.73
C GLY A 257 -1.13 17.85 -8.72
N SER A 258 0.01 17.13 -8.78
CA SER A 258 1.36 17.72 -8.67
C SER A 258 2.24 17.45 -9.89
N ASP A 259 3.26 18.30 -10.08
CA ASP A 259 4.22 18.16 -11.18
C ASP A 259 5.40 17.22 -10.86
N ASP A 260 5.82 17.15 -9.59
CA ASP A 260 7.07 16.50 -9.19
C ASP A 260 7.00 15.72 -7.86
N LEU A 261 5.89 15.80 -7.12
CA LEU A 261 5.79 15.12 -5.84
C LEU A 261 5.79 13.60 -6.02
N VAL A 262 6.40 12.93 -5.05
CA VAL A 262 6.36 11.47 -4.89
C VAL A 262 5.93 11.15 -3.47
N LEU A 263 5.28 10.01 -3.28
CA LEU A 263 4.88 9.56 -1.96
C LEU A 263 6.12 9.29 -1.10
N THR A 264 6.20 9.90 0.08
CA THR A 264 7.32 9.71 1.01
C THR A 264 6.89 9.24 2.40
N ALA A 265 5.63 9.47 2.78
CA ALA A 265 5.05 9.09 4.05
C ALA A 265 3.54 8.84 3.90
N ALA A 266 2.93 8.24 4.93
CA ALA A 266 1.49 8.15 5.06
C ALA A 266 1.09 8.68 6.47
N PRO A 267 0.23 9.71 6.58
CA PRO A 267 -0.47 10.33 5.48
C PRO A 267 0.46 11.28 4.72
N MET A 268 0.16 11.49 3.45
CA MET A 268 0.68 12.64 2.71
C MET A 268 -0.53 13.36 2.12
N ILE A 269 -0.62 14.66 2.39
CA ILE A 269 -1.74 15.49 1.95
C ILE A 269 -1.20 16.42 0.88
N VAL A 270 -1.81 16.39 -0.30
CA VAL A 270 -1.47 17.24 -1.44
C VAL A 270 -2.68 18.11 -1.76
N VAL A 271 -2.51 19.42 -1.76
CA VAL A 271 -3.56 20.41 -2.01
C VAL A 271 -3.17 21.22 -3.24
N ASN A 272 -3.96 21.17 -4.32
CA ASN A 272 -3.63 21.77 -5.62
C ASN A 272 -2.16 21.56 -6.05
N GLY A 273 -1.61 20.37 -5.79
CA GLY A 273 -0.23 20.03 -6.14
C GLY A 273 0.84 20.36 -5.09
N GLU A 274 0.48 21.03 -3.99
CA GLU A 274 1.40 21.35 -2.90
C GLU A 274 1.27 20.40 -1.72
N ALA A 275 2.39 19.92 -1.19
CA ALA A 275 2.40 19.05 -0.03
C ALA A 275 2.21 19.83 1.28
N TYR A 276 1.23 19.44 2.09
CA TYR A 276 1.09 19.92 3.45
C TYR A 276 2.15 19.28 4.35
N VAL A 277 2.88 20.12 5.10
CA VAL A 277 3.97 19.69 6.01
C VAL A 277 3.75 20.15 7.46
N GLY A 278 2.55 20.64 7.79
CA GLY A 278 2.19 21.15 9.11
C GLY A 278 1.77 20.06 10.11
N ALA A 279 1.19 20.47 11.24
CA ALA A 279 0.73 19.54 12.26
C ALA A 279 -0.49 18.73 11.80
N LEU A 280 -0.36 17.40 11.80
CA LEU A 280 -1.44 16.49 11.39
C LEU A 280 -2.68 16.55 12.30
N ASP A 281 -2.56 17.07 13.52
CA ASP A 281 -3.64 17.21 14.52
C ASP A 281 -4.13 18.64 14.73
N ASP A 282 -3.78 19.58 13.83
CA ASP A 282 -4.27 20.96 13.89
C ASP A 282 -5.15 21.30 12.68
N PRO A 283 -6.49 21.16 12.81
CA PRO A 283 -7.41 21.50 11.73
C PRO A 283 -7.38 22.98 11.31
N GLN A 284 -6.99 23.90 12.20
CA GLN A 284 -6.89 25.32 11.86
C GLN A 284 -5.65 25.59 11.00
N GLU A 285 -4.53 24.93 11.32
CA GLU A 285 -3.33 24.99 10.50
C GLU A 285 -3.58 24.41 9.09
N LEU A 286 -4.24 23.26 9.00
CA LEU A 286 -4.64 22.67 7.71
C LEU A 286 -5.54 23.63 6.92
N SER A 287 -6.55 24.22 7.56
CA SER A 287 -7.44 25.19 6.91
C SER A 287 -6.67 26.40 6.37
N THR A 288 -5.73 26.92 7.15
CA THR A 288 -4.91 28.08 6.76
C THR A 288 -4.05 27.76 5.53
N PHE A 289 -3.44 26.58 5.50
CA PHE A 289 -2.67 26.11 4.36
C PHE A 289 -3.55 25.95 3.11
N VAL A 290 -4.71 25.30 3.24
CA VAL A 290 -5.64 25.13 2.11
C VAL A 290 -6.07 26.48 1.53
N MET A 291 -6.37 27.46 2.39
CA MET A 291 -6.72 28.82 1.96
C MET A 291 -5.58 29.56 1.28
N SER A 292 -4.34 29.39 1.74
CA SER A 292 -3.18 30.04 1.10
C SER A 292 -2.95 29.48 -0.30
N VAL A 293 -2.95 28.15 -0.44
CA VAL A 293 -2.77 27.47 -1.73
C VAL A 293 -3.90 27.81 -2.71
N ALA A 294 -5.15 27.81 -2.24
CA ALA A 294 -6.29 28.20 -3.07
C ALA A 294 -6.20 29.65 -3.57
N SER A 295 -5.68 30.55 -2.72
CA SER A 295 -5.47 31.95 -3.09
C SER A 295 -4.38 32.10 -4.16
N GLU A 296 -3.26 31.40 -4.02
CA GLU A 296 -2.15 31.42 -4.98
C GLU A 296 -2.59 30.91 -6.36
N ALA A 297 -3.31 29.78 -6.41
CA ALA A 297 -3.88 29.24 -7.65
C ALA A 297 -4.85 30.24 -8.34
N TYR A 298 -5.64 30.99 -7.55
CA TYR A 298 -6.50 32.03 -8.09
C TYR A 298 -5.70 33.19 -8.73
N TYR A 299 -4.60 33.64 -8.10
CA TYR A 299 -3.77 34.72 -8.66
C TYR A 299 -2.95 34.27 -9.88
N GLU A 300 -2.54 33.01 -9.95
CA GLU A 300 -1.86 32.46 -11.11
C GLU A 300 -2.80 32.36 -12.32
N SER A 301 -4.02 31.84 -12.12
CA SER A 301 -5.03 31.71 -13.17
C SER A 301 -5.58 33.04 -13.70
N THR A 302 -5.47 34.12 -12.91
CA THR A 302 -5.96 35.46 -13.27
C THR A 302 -4.87 36.43 -13.77
N SER A 303 -3.60 35.99 -13.82
CA SER A 303 -2.51 36.82 -14.35
C SER A 303 -2.66 37.06 -15.87
N PRO A 304 -2.73 38.33 -16.35
CA PRO A 304 -2.91 38.62 -17.76
C PRO A 304 -1.67 38.20 -18.57
N THR A 305 -1.89 37.51 -19.70
CA THR A 305 -0.85 37.21 -20.69
C THR A 305 -0.15 38.51 -21.11
N PRO A 306 1.21 38.59 -21.11
CA PRO A 306 1.90 39.80 -21.53
C PRO A 306 1.50 40.14 -22.97
N THR A 307 1.03 41.37 -23.19
CA THR A 307 0.71 41.90 -24.52
C THR A 307 1.95 41.77 -25.42
N PRO A 308 1.86 41.20 -26.63
CA PRO A 308 3.03 41.04 -27.48
C PRO A 308 3.64 42.41 -27.79
N THR A 309 4.90 42.60 -27.41
CA THR A 309 5.69 43.79 -27.73
C THR A 309 5.74 43.95 -29.23
N ALA A 310 5.12 45.01 -29.76
CA ALA A 310 5.19 45.35 -31.17
C ALA A 310 6.66 45.60 -31.55
N THR A 311 7.21 44.75 -32.42
CA THR A 311 8.51 44.97 -33.06
C THR A 311 8.41 46.25 -33.90
N SER A 312 9.13 47.29 -33.51
CA SER A 312 9.26 48.51 -34.32
C SER A 312 9.98 48.17 -35.62
N ALA A 313 9.28 48.34 -36.75
CA ALA A 313 9.87 48.26 -38.09
C ALA A 313 10.95 49.35 -38.27
N PRO A 314 12.05 49.08 -39.00
CA PRO A 314 13.09 50.08 -39.22
C PRO A 314 12.56 51.18 -40.17
N ALA A 315 12.74 52.44 -39.79
CA ALA A 315 12.48 53.57 -40.68
C ALA A 315 13.62 53.72 -41.71
N GLU A 316 13.23 53.89 -42.97
CA GLU A 316 14.08 54.14 -44.15
C GLU A 316 14.63 55.57 -44.18
#